data_AF-A0A1Z5KF91-F1
#
_entry.id   AF-A0A1Z5KF91-F1
#
_cell.length_a   1.000
_cell.length_b   1.000
_cell.length_c   1.000
_cell.angle_alpha   90.00
_cell.angle_beta   90.00
_cell.angle_gamma   90.00
#
_symmetry.space_group_name_H-M   'P 1'
#
loop_
_entity.id
_entity.type
_entity.pdbx_description
1 polymer ?
#
loop_
_entity_poly.entity_id
_entity_poly.type
_entity_poly.pdbx_seq_one_letter_code
_entity_poly.pdbx_strand_id
1 'polypeptide(L)'
;MTDYWTEPISLKELNEEKNLLLTQLRATKGFATVQFYQQTCSPSNVQQLLKDMKAHFLICMDDESFIMPKKLPQSVPNDSLYRRAAASITLETKSVYVYGTQNKSVAQVPTTFLTTPFLTQYIEANPQRRLFLGRGGHLSNAESIVLASHPVPLDVSLECTFEDKGQVFIETLARRTSYFGTLTLHSFCFDKYFSFSSFFFFVPAVLKTVSQVTLCMADRFLRRFQFTQPLSSLARKVEYEVAGHFDLDATEGVQVNAPAVTLVFEDIPSRFHTQFLRSSENLREMGVIYHAAKAPSPAQRIQLLQAIATNLDLQRLELGCFSILDTVWEALLEIIASHPSLQSVVFWIRHQPDYWGKNEPDLYALGEFGSVYERKHALRYFFQMSRRQVEARHGESKCHGRASPPQDPCGKSHSHILRCPTGRLRSSFIPLGQR
;
A
#
# COMPACT_ATOMS: atom_id res chain seq x y z
N MET A 1 19.51 -10.22 35.63
CA MET A 1 20.49 -9.43 34.86
C MET A 1 19.71 -8.41 34.06
N THR A 2 20.15 -7.16 33.99
CA THR A 2 19.48 -6.16 33.17
C THR A 2 19.83 -6.41 31.71
N ASP A 3 18.83 -6.81 30.91
CA ASP A 3 18.95 -7.06 29.46
C ASP A 3 19.10 -5.74 28.68
N TYR A 4 20.21 -5.03 28.89
CA TYR A 4 20.60 -3.93 28.02
C TYR A 4 21.33 -4.50 26.81
N TRP A 5 20.86 -4.16 25.62
CA TRP A 5 21.49 -4.57 24.36
C TRP A 5 22.58 -3.59 23.90
N THR A 6 22.89 -2.59 24.73
CA THR A 6 23.93 -1.60 24.50
C THR A 6 24.71 -1.29 25.77
N GLU A 7 25.97 -0.86 25.60
CA GLU A 7 26.84 -0.38 26.67
C GLU A 7 27.52 0.94 26.29
N PRO A 8 27.76 1.86 27.23
CA PRO A 8 28.41 3.13 26.91
C PRO A 8 29.89 2.92 26.53
N ILE A 9 30.33 3.53 25.44
CA ILE A 9 31.74 3.50 25.01
C ILE A 9 32.51 4.61 25.74
N SER A 10 33.66 4.28 26.30
CA SER A 10 34.53 5.28 26.92
C SER A 10 35.11 6.23 25.87
N LEU A 11 35.28 7.51 26.20
CA LEU A 11 35.91 8.48 25.28
C LEU A 11 37.32 8.05 24.85
N LYS A 12 38.01 7.25 25.66
CA LYS A 12 39.35 6.72 25.36
C LYS A 12 39.34 5.59 24.33
N GLU A 13 38.20 4.92 24.14
CA GLU A 13 38.02 3.81 23.20
C GLU A 13 37.55 4.29 21.82
N LEU A 14 37.08 5.55 21.73
CA LEU A 14 36.71 6.14 20.45
C LEU A 14 37.96 6.39 19.60
N ASN A 15 37.93 5.95 18.35
CA ASN A 15 38.93 6.31 17.36
C ASN A 15 38.85 7.82 17.03
N GLU A 16 39.86 8.34 16.32
CA GLU A 16 39.96 9.77 15.98
C GLU A 16 38.72 10.27 15.22
N GLU A 17 38.17 9.45 14.33
CA GLU A 17 37.01 9.80 13.51
C GLU A 17 35.72 9.91 14.34
N LYS A 18 35.47 8.96 15.25
CA LYS A 18 34.32 8.99 16.17
C LYS A 18 34.45 10.15 17.15
N ASN A 19 35.66 10.47 17.62
CA ASN A 19 35.93 11.66 18.44
C ASN A 19 35.66 12.97 17.69
N LEU A 20 36.06 13.06 16.42
CA LEU A 20 35.75 14.21 15.56
C LEU A 20 34.24 14.37 15.37
N LEU A 21 33.53 13.28 15.03
CA LEU A 21 32.08 13.30 14.89
C LEU A 21 31.39 13.71 16.19
N LEU A 22 31.82 13.18 17.33
CA LEU A 22 31.30 13.54 18.65
C LEU A 22 31.46 15.04 18.92
N THR A 23 32.62 15.60 18.61
CA THR A 23 32.93 17.02 18.77
C THR A 23 32.01 17.88 17.90
N GLN A 24 31.83 17.52 16.63
CA GLN A 24 30.93 18.21 15.69
C GLN A 24 29.47 18.16 16.14
N LEU A 25 29.00 16.99 16.61
CA LEU A 25 27.65 16.83 17.13
C LEU A 25 27.45 17.70 18.38
N ARG A 26 28.39 17.69 19.33
CA ARG A 26 28.26 18.48 20.57
C ARG A 26 28.27 19.99 20.33
N ALA A 27 28.94 20.46 19.28
CA ALA A 27 28.88 21.85 18.84
C ALA A 27 27.49 22.27 18.32
N THR A 28 26.60 21.31 18.05
CA THR A 28 25.27 21.56 17.48
C THR A 28 24.19 21.64 18.56
N LYS A 29 23.35 22.69 18.52
CA LYS A 29 22.20 22.84 19.41
C LYS A 29 21.29 21.60 19.32
N GLY A 30 20.99 21.00 20.48
CA GLY A 30 20.17 19.78 20.59
C GLY A 30 20.94 18.46 20.59
N PHE A 31 22.26 18.49 20.41
CA PHE A 31 23.17 17.33 20.42
C PHE A 31 24.32 17.45 21.45
N ALA A 32 24.32 18.50 22.29
CA ALA A 32 25.36 18.76 23.30
C ALA A 32 25.60 17.59 24.27
N THR A 33 24.57 16.78 24.54
CA THR A 33 24.61 15.64 25.47
C THR A 33 24.80 14.30 24.76
N VAL A 34 25.18 14.28 23.48
CA VAL A 34 25.31 13.04 22.74
C VAL A 34 26.42 12.15 23.33
N GLN A 35 26.14 10.84 23.36
CA GLN A 35 27.02 9.80 23.88
C GLN A 35 27.05 8.60 22.93
N PHE A 36 28.22 7.98 22.82
CA PHE A 36 28.43 6.76 22.04
C PHE A 36 28.14 5.53 22.91
N TYR A 37 27.43 4.58 22.31
CA TYR A 37 27.12 3.27 22.88
C TYR A 37 27.55 2.21 21.88
N GLN A 38 27.98 1.05 22.35
CA GLN A 38 28.27 -0.12 21.53
C GLN A 38 27.12 -1.10 21.66
N GLN A 39 26.75 -1.74 20.55
CA GLN A 39 25.84 -2.87 20.57
C GLN A 39 26.52 -4.09 21.21
N THR A 40 25.91 -4.66 22.26
CA THR A 40 26.39 -5.88 22.92
C THR A 40 25.63 -7.13 22.46
N CYS A 41 24.35 -6.97 22.09
CA CYS A 41 23.52 -8.00 21.50
C CYS A 41 22.41 -7.39 20.62
N SER A 42 21.58 -8.20 19.96
CA SER A 42 20.43 -7.69 19.20
C SER A 42 19.27 -7.32 20.13
N PRO A 43 18.54 -6.22 19.87
CA PRO A 43 17.32 -5.92 20.62
C PRO A 43 16.28 -7.01 20.37
N SER A 44 15.58 -7.44 21.42
CA SER A 44 14.58 -8.52 21.34
C SER A 44 13.28 -8.08 20.65
N ASN A 45 12.95 -6.78 20.66
CA ASN A 45 11.77 -6.23 19.99
C ASN A 45 11.92 -4.71 19.71
N VAL A 46 10.98 -4.14 18.93
CA VAL A 46 10.92 -2.69 18.62
C VAL A 46 10.89 -1.84 19.88
N GLN A 47 10.16 -2.27 20.91
CA GLN A 47 10.00 -1.48 22.13
C GLN A 47 11.32 -1.40 22.89
N GLN A 48 12.11 -2.46 22.96
CA GLN A 48 13.45 -2.45 23.55
C GLN A 48 14.40 -1.56 22.74
N LEU A 49 14.39 -1.67 21.40
CA LEU A 49 15.12 -0.77 20.51
C LEU A 49 14.75 0.71 20.80
N LEU A 50 13.47 1.05 20.80
CA LEU A 50 12.99 2.42 20.98
C LEU A 50 13.09 2.93 22.42
N LYS A 51 13.02 2.05 23.42
CA LYS A 51 13.13 2.39 24.84
C LYS A 51 14.55 2.82 25.18
N ASP A 52 15.53 2.12 24.62
CA ASP A 52 16.94 2.37 24.90
C ASP A 52 17.50 3.47 23.99
N MET A 53 16.90 3.71 22.82
CA MET A 53 17.23 4.86 21.96
C MET A 53 16.70 6.18 22.50
N LYS A 54 17.43 6.80 23.45
CA LYS A 54 17.19 8.17 23.89
C LYS A 54 17.66 9.17 22.82
N ALA A 55 17.08 10.38 22.83
CA ALA A 55 17.33 11.45 21.85
C ALA A 55 18.80 11.91 21.68
N HIS A 56 19.70 11.40 22.53
CA HIS A 56 21.12 11.74 22.61
C HIS A 56 22.02 10.50 22.53
N PHE A 57 21.49 9.35 22.15
CA PHE A 57 22.28 8.14 22.00
C PHE A 57 22.65 7.94 20.54
N LEU A 58 23.92 7.61 20.34
CA LEU A 58 24.48 7.14 19.08
C LEU A 58 25.02 5.74 19.35
N ILE A 59 24.41 4.74 18.74
CA ILE A 59 24.71 3.32 19.00
C ILE A 59 25.53 2.80 17.83
N CYS A 60 26.82 2.56 18.05
CA CYS A 60 27.70 1.87 17.12
C CYS A 60 27.24 0.42 16.94
N MET A 61 26.94 0.06 15.69
CA MET A 61 26.61 -1.31 15.31
C MET A 61 27.89 -2.07 14.99
N ASP A 62 28.85 -1.39 14.35
CA ASP A 62 30.18 -1.87 14.04
C ASP A 62 31.17 -0.69 13.97
N ASP A 63 32.36 -0.90 13.40
CA ASP A 63 33.37 0.14 13.24
C ASP A 63 33.03 1.16 12.14
N GLU A 64 32.18 0.78 11.19
CA GLU A 64 31.82 1.55 10.02
C GLU A 64 30.41 2.15 10.08
N SER A 65 29.57 1.78 11.05
CA SER A 65 28.16 2.18 11.10
C SER A 65 27.60 2.43 12.51
N PHE A 66 26.61 3.31 12.58
CA PHE A 66 25.87 3.59 13.82
C PHE A 66 24.42 3.96 13.56
N ILE A 67 23.57 3.80 14.58
CA ILE A 67 22.18 4.23 14.58
C ILE A 67 21.93 5.38 15.56
N MET A 68 21.00 6.26 15.22
CA MET A 68 20.56 7.35 16.07
C MET A 68 19.10 7.75 15.79
N PRO A 69 18.36 8.28 16.79
CA PRO A 69 16.94 8.61 16.62
C PRO A 69 16.68 9.95 15.91
N LYS A 70 17.73 10.72 15.60
CA LYS A 70 17.63 12.03 14.94
C LYS A 70 18.51 12.03 13.69
N LYS A 71 18.09 12.76 12.65
CA LYS A 71 18.97 12.99 11.50
C LYS A 71 20.25 13.68 11.95
N LEU A 72 21.38 13.32 11.35
CA LEU A 72 22.63 14.07 11.48
C LEU A 72 22.37 15.53 11.11
N PRO A 73 22.76 16.49 11.98
CA PRO A 73 22.53 17.90 11.73
C PRO A 73 23.41 18.41 10.60
N GLN A 74 22.94 19.39 9.83
CA GLN A 74 23.64 19.98 8.68
C GLN A 74 25.03 20.55 8.99
N SER A 75 25.33 20.80 10.27
CA SER A 75 26.65 21.18 10.77
C SER A 75 27.71 20.09 10.63
N VAL A 76 27.30 18.82 10.52
CA VAL A 76 28.24 17.74 10.18
C VAL A 76 28.59 17.87 8.69
N PRO A 77 29.87 18.05 8.32
CA PRO A 77 30.27 18.28 6.94
C PRO A 77 29.86 17.16 5.99
N ASN A 78 29.46 17.49 4.76
CA ASN A 78 28.99 16.50 3.77
C ASN A 78 30.07 15.49 3.36
N ASP A 79 31.34 15.83 3.51
CA ASP A 79 32.51 14.98 3.29
C ASP A 79 32.87 14.09 4.50
N SER A 80 32.15 14.23 5.63
CA SER A 80 32.26 13.33 6.78
C SER A 80 32.06 11.89 6.35
N LEU A 81 32.93 10.98 6.81
CA LEU A 81 32.87 9.56 6.49
C LEU A 81 31.48 8.98 6.77
N TYR A 82 30.88 9.34 7.89
CA TYR A 82 29.57 8.82 8.31
C TYR A 82 28.37 9.46 7.59
N ARG A 83 28.58 10.44 6.70
CA ARG A 83 27.52 10.95 5.80
C ARG A 83 27.55 10.31 4.41
N ARG A 84 28.57 9.50 4.11
CA ARG A 84 28.70 8.84 2.80
C ARG A 84 27.55 7.90 2.50
N ALA A 85 27.04 7.22 3.51
CA ALA A 85 25.88 6.36 3.41
C ALA A 85 24.92 6.63 4.56
N ALA A 86 23.61 6.65 4.26
CA ALA A 86 22.57 6.78 5.25
C ALA A 86 21.32 5.99 4.87
N ALA A 87 20.67 5.39 5.86
CA ALA A 87 19.37 4.75 5.75
C ALA A 87 18.45 5.27 6.86
N SER A 88 17.14 5.10 6.68
CA SER A 88 16.17 5.41 7.73
C SER A 88 15.15 4.28 7.87
N ILE A 89 14.98 3.81 9.09
CA ILE A 89 13.93 2.87 9.48
C ILE A 89 12.84 3.68 10.17
N THR A 90 11.63 3.66 9.63
CA THR A 90 10.47 4.33 10.25
C THR A 90 9.66 3.31 11.04
N LEU A 91 9.60 3.49 12.36
CA LEU A 91 8.90 2.65 13.32
C LEU A 91 7.77 3.46 13.96
N GLU A 92 6.52 3.15 13.60
CA GLU A 92 5.30 3.75 14.18
C GLU A 92 5.19 5.28 14.07
N THR A 93 5.85 6.00 14.98
CA THR A 93 5.89 7.47 15.13
C THR A 93 7.32 8.01 15.19
N LYS A 94 8.31 7.12 15.16
CA LYS A 94 9.72 7.45 15.32
C LYS A 94 10.49 6.97 14.09
N SER A 95 11.53 7.71 13.72
CA SER A 95 12.49 7.27 12.72
C SER A 95 13.81 7.01 13.40
N VAL A 96 14.42 5.88 13.06
CA VAL A 96 15.81 5.57 13.37
C VAL A 96 16.61 5.82 12.10
N TYR A 97 17.70 6.56 12.23
CA TYR A 97 18.61 6.85 11.14
C TYR A 97 19.87 6.04 11.33
N VAL A 98 20.32 5.40 10.27
CA VAL A 98 21.57 4.67 10.24
C VAL A 98 22.53 5.42 9.35
N TYR A 99 23.75 5.56 9.81
CA TYR A 99 24.84 6.24 9.16
C TYR A 99 26.05 5.33 9.09
N GLY A 100 26.83 5.46 8.03
CA GLY A 100 28.04 4.66 7.91
C GLY A 100 28.99 5.15 6.82
N THR A 101 30.20 4.60 6.87
CA THR A 101 31.33 5.00 6.01
C THR A 101 31.20 4.49 4.59
N GLN A 102 30.42 3.43 4.38
CA GLN A 102 30.19 2.78 3.10
C GLN A 102 28.71 2.41 2.93
N ASN A 103 28.23 2.36 1.69
CA ASN A 103 26.88 1.85 1.41
C ASN A 103 26.70 0.41 1.89
N LYS A 104 27.77 -0.40 1.91
CA LYS A 104 27.72 -1.78 2.36
C LYS A 104 27.49 -1.88 3.88
N SER A 105 28.17 -1.06 4.68
CA SER A 105 28.00 -1.06 6.15
C SER A 105 26.63 -0.53 6.56
N VAL A 106 26.09 0.48 5.85
CA VAL A 106 24.70 0.93 6.04
C VAL A 106 23.68 -0.02 5.45
N ALA A 107 24.02 -0.79 4.42
CA ALA A 107 23.15 -1.85 3.90
C ALA A 107 23.08 -3.05 4.85
N GLN A 108 24.11 -3.25 5.67
CA GLN A 108 24.18 -4.29 6.69
C GLN A 108 23.49 -3.91 7.99
N VAL A 109 22.65 -2.87 7.99
CA VAL A 109 21.79 -2.57 9.14
C VAL A 109 21.05 -3.84 9.51
N PRO A 110 21.25 -4.36 10.74
CA PRO A 110 20.78 -5.68 11.07
C PRO A 110 19.26 -5.69 10.96
N THR A 111 18.75 -6.44 9.98
CA THR A 111 17.36 -6.89 10.02
C THR A 111 17.23 -8.10 10.94
N THR A 112 18.25 -8.38 11.77
CA THR A 112 18.33 -9.50 12.73
C THR A 112 17.25 -9.45 13.80
N PHE A 113 16.56 -8.32 13.94
CA PHE A 113 15.35 -8.21 14.73
C PHE A 113 14.14 -8.93 14.10
N LEU A 114 14.16 -9.23 12.79
CA LEU A 114 13.10 -9.94 12.05
C LEU A 114 13.08 -11.43 12.43
N THR A 115 12.59 -11.67 13.63
CA THR A 115 12.34 -12.99 14.19
C THR A 115 10.83 -13.27 14.20
N THR A 116 10.43 -14.54 14.30
CA THR A 116 9.01 -14.89 14.43
C THR A 116 8.34 -14.21 15.63
N PRO A 117 8.96 -14.16 16.84
CA PRO A 117 8.40 -13.42 17.97
C PRO A 117 8.21 -11.93 17.68
N PHE A 118 9.19 -11.29 17.04
CA PHE A 118 9.10 -9.88 16.66
C PHE A 118 7.92 -9.62 15.73
N LEU A 119 7.79 -10.39 14.64
CA LEU A 119 6.73 -10.19 13.67
C LEU A 119 5.35 -10.43 14.29
N THR A 120 5.23 -11.46 15.14
CA THR A 120 4.00 -11.75 15.87
C THR A 120 3.59 -10.55 16.73
N GLN A 121 4.50 -10.04 17.57
CA GLN A 121 4.25 -8.88 18.43
C GLN A 121 3.94 -7.62 17.62
N TYR A 122 4.66 -7.39 16.51
CA TYR A 122 4.46 -6.23 15.65
C TYR A 122 3.04 -6.22 15.07
N ILE A 123 2.57 -7.36 14.55
CA ILE A 123 1.23 -7.49 13.94
C ILE A 123 0.14 -7.34 15.00
N GLU A 124 0.30 -7.98 16.16
CA GLU A 124 -0.66 -7.86 17.27
C GLU A 124 -0.82 -6.41 17.73
N ALA A 125 0.29 -5.68 17.86
CA ALA A 125 0.29 -4.28 18.24
C ALA A 125 -0.18 -3.35 17.10
N ASN A 126 0.01 -3.75 15.84
CA ASN A 126 -0.18 -2.89 14.68
C ASN A 126 -0.86 -3.60 13.48
N PRO A 127 -2.09 -4.14 13.62
CA PRO A 127 -2.69 -5.05 12.63
C PRO A 127 -3.00 -4.43 11.26
N GLN A 128 -2.99 -3.10 11.15
CA GLN A 128 -3.24 -2.38 9.89
C GLN A 128 -2.00 -1.67 9.35
N ARG A 129 -0.85 -1.77 10.04
CA ARG A 129 0.36 -1.08 9.61
C ARG A 129 1.17 -1.93 8.67
N ARG A 130 1.71 -1.24 7.68
CA ARG A 130 2.66 -1.80 6.74
C ARG A 130 4.05 -1.86 7.36
N LEU A 131 4.66 -3.04 7.34
CA LEU A 131 6.08 -3.22 7.59
C LEU A 131 6.85 -2.77 6.35
N PHE A 132 7.56 -1.65 6.47
CA PHE A 132 8.36 -1.09 5.39
C PHE A 132 9.84 -1.42 5.60
N LEU A 133 10.37 -2.33 4.80
CA LEU A 133 11.79 -2.68 4.76
C LEU A 133 12.48 -1.82 3.70
N GLY A 134 12.90 -0.64 4.14
CA GLY A 134 13.42 0.42 3.28
C GLY A 134 14.80 0.14 2.67
N ARG A 135 15.28 1.14 1.92
CA ARG A 135 16.64 1.15 1.36
C ARG A 135 17.69 1.03 2.46
N GLY A 136 18.73 0.26 2.18
CA GLY A 136 19.76 -0.07 3.17
C GLY A 136 19.36 -1.21 4.10
N GLY A 137 18.18 -1.80 3.95
CA GLY A 137 17.92 -3.12 4.51
C GLY A 137 18.67 -4.19 3.73
N HIS A 138 19.16 -5.20 4.44
CA HIS A 138 19.61 -6.46 3.85
C HIS A 138 18.95 -7.61 4.60
N LEU A 139 18.24 -8.46 3.86
CA LEU A 139 17.63 -9.67 4.39
C LEU A 139 18.54 -10.86 4.12
N SER A 140 18.98 -11.52 5.18
CA SER A 140 19.57 -12.85 5.14
C SER A 140 18.55 -13.89 4.67
N ASN A 141 19.03 -15.07 4.33
CA ASN A 141 18.17 -16.21 4.00
C ASN A 141 17.26 -16.59 5.18
N ALA A 142 17.77 -16.54 6.42
CA ALA A 142 16.99 -16.87 7.61
C ALA A 142 15.85 -15.86 7.84
N GLU A 143 16.13 -14.55 7.76
CA GLU A 143 15.12 -13.50 7.91
C GLU A 143 14.10 -13.53 6.78
N SER A 144 14.56 -13.84 5.56
CA SER A 144 13.69 -14.05 4.40
C SER A 144 12.69 -15.18 4.64
N ILE A 145 13.14 -16.31 5.20
CA ILE A 145 12.26 -17.43 5.58
C ILE A 145 11.28 -16.98 6.66
N VAL A 146 11.75 -16.34 7.73
CA VAL A 146 10.89 -15.87 8.83
C VAL A 146 9.79 -14.94 8.32
N LEU A 147 10.14 -13.98 7.47
CA LEU A 147 9.19 -13.04 6.88
C LEU A 147 8.20 -13.75 5.96
N ALA A 148 8.68 -14.55 5.00
CA ALA A 148 7.85 -15.21 4.00
C ALA A 148 6.98 -16.35 4.56
N SER A 149 7.42 -17.03 5.62
CA SER A 149 6.70 -18.16 6.24
C SER A 149 5.75 -17.73 7.36
N HIS A 150 5.68 -16.43 7.71
CA HIS A 150 4.85 -15.95 8.80
C HIS A 150 3.38 -16.41 8.66
N PRO A 151 2.75 -16.99 9.71
CA PRO A 151 1.44 -17.61 9.59
C PRO A 151 0.29 -16.61 9.47
N VAL A 152 0.45 -15.43 10.06
CA VAL A 152 -0.54 -14.34 9.99
C VAL A 152 -0.25 -13.45 8.78
N PRO A 153 -1.28 -13.02 8.01
CA PRO A 153 -1.09 -12.12 6.89
C PRO A 153 -0.36 -10.82 7.26
N LEU A 154 0.56 -10.40 6.40
CA LEU A 154 1.39 -9.20 6.56
C LEU A 154 1.09 -8.17 5.46
N ASP A 155 1.14 -6.88 5.77
CA ASP A 155 1.30 -5.83 4.74
C ASP A 155 2.77 -5.42 4.73
N VAL A 156 3.51 -5.83 3.71
CA VAL A 156 4.96 -5.64 3.60
C VAL A 156 5.29 -4.81 2.37
N SER A 157 6.22 -3.88 2.52
CA SER A 157 6.83 -3.18 1.39
C SER A 157 8.34 -3.40 1.40
N LEU A 158 8.87 -3.85 0.27
CA LEU A 158 10.26 -4.26 0.14
C LEU A 158 11.03 -3.31 -0.79
N GLU A 159 12.01 -2.61 -0.22
CA GLU A 159 13.05 -1.84 -0.90
C GLU A 159 14.47 -2.28 -0.52
N CYS A 160 14.57 -3.33 0.29
CA CYS A 160 15.83 -3.89 0.77
C CYS A 160 16.50 -4.80 -0.28
N THR A 161 17.76 -5.14 0.00
CA THR A 161 18.48 -6.19 -0.73
C THR A 161 18.32 -7.54 -0.02
N PHE A 162 18.65 -8.62 -0.72
CA PHE A 162 18.62 -9.98 -0.20
C PHE A 162 19.98 -10.64 -0.38
N GLU A 163 20.37 -11.48 0.56
CA GLU A 163 21.62 -12.26 0.54
C GLU A 163 21.76 -13.08 -0.75
N ASP A 164 20.68 -13.74 -1.18
CA ASP A 164 20.63 -14.64 -2.32
C ASP A 164 19.82 -14.06 -3.51
N LYS A 165 19.74 -12.72 -3.61
CA LYS A 165 18.89 -12.00 -4.56
C LYS A 165 17.39 -12.30 -4.40
N GLY A 166 16.99 -12.84 -3.24
CA GLY A 166 15.61 -13.04 -2.82
C GLY A 166 15.04 -14.39 -3.21
N GLN A 167 15.88 -15.33 -3.66
CA GLN A 167 15.45 -16.64 -4.12
C GLN A 167 14.75 -17.42 -3.00
N VAL A 168 15.35 -17.48 -1.81
CA VAL A 168 14.79 -18.14 -0.62
C VAL A 168 13.48 -17.48 -0.20
N PHE A 169 13.38 -16.15 -0.26
CA PHE A 169 12.13 -15.43 0.02
C PHE A 169 11.02 -15.86 -0.97
N ILE A 170 11.32 -15.86 -2.26
CA ILE A 170 10.39 -16.24 -3.34
C ILE A 170 9.97 -17.70 -3.22
N GLU A 171 10.92 -18.62 -3.05
CA GLU A 171 10.62 -20.05 -2.90
C GLU A 171 9.76 -20.32 -1.67
N THR A 172 10.04 -19.64 -0.56
CA THR A 172 9.24 -19.76 0.67
C THR A 172 7.82 -19.26 0.44
N LEU A 173 7.65 -18.10 -0.24
CA LEU A 173 6.33 -17.59 -0.60
C LEU A 173 5.58 -18.50 -1.58
N ALA A 174 6.27 -19.06 -2.59
CA ALA A 174 5.69 -19.93 -3.60
C ALA A 174 5.18 -21.26 -3.02
N ARG A 175 5.77 -21.74 -1.92
CA ARG A 175 5.34 -22.96 -1.20
C ARG A 175 4.15 -22.73 -0.29
N ARG A 176 3.72 -21.48 -0.07
CA ARG A 176 2.58 -21.19 0.82
C ARG A 176 1.29 -21.72 0.22
N THR A 177 0.49 -22.35 1.08
CA THR A 177 -0.91 -22.68 0.80
C THR A 177 -1.86 -21.65 1.42
N SER A 178 -1.38 -20.86 2.38
CA SER A 178 -2.14 -19.80 3.05
C SER A 178 -1.78 -18.42 2.49
N TYR A 179 -2.75 -17.50 2.59
CA TYR A 179 -2.57 -16.12 2.18
C TYR A 179 -1.42 -15.45 2.95
N PHE A 180 -0.47 -14.87 2.23
CA PHE A 180 0.64 -14.11 2.79
C PHE A 180 0.21 -12.72 3.29
N GLY A 181 -0.79 -12.11 2.64
CA GLY A 181 -1.09 -10.70 2.82
C GLY A 181 -0.70 -9.87 1.59
N THR A 182 -0.34 -8.63 1.82
CA THR A 182 0.00 -7.65 0.79
C THR A 182 1.51 -7.51 0.65
N LEU A 183 1.99 -7.62 -0.58
CA LEU A 183 3.40 -7.38 -0.94
C LEU A 183 3.47 -6.17 -1.87
N THR A 184 4.10 -5.10 -1.41
CA THR A 184 4.33 -3.88 -2.17
C THR A 184 5.76 -3.88 -2.70
N LEU A 185 5.92 -3.87 -4.02
CA LEU A 185 7.22 -3.88 -4.71
C LEU A 185 7.60 -2.51 -5.30
N HIS A 186 6.99 -1.45 -4.78
CA HIS A 186 7.22 -0.10 -5.23
C HIS A 186 7.27 0.86 -4.04
N SER A 187 7.96 1.97 -4.21
CA SER A 187 8.01 3.02 -3.19
C SER A 187 7.85 4.38 -3.81
N PHE A 188 7.16 5.27 -3.10
CA PHE A 188 6.95 6.64 -3.53
C PHE A 188 8.19 7.53 -3.32
N CYS A 189 9.26 7.00 -2.73
CA CYS A 189 10.40 7.80 -2.25
C CYS A 189 11.67 7.71 -3.13
N PHE A 190 11.56 7.41 -4.44
CA PHE A 190 12.74 7.29 -5.29
C PHE A 190 13.45 8.62 -5.56
N ASP A 191 14.70 8.66 -5.12
CA ASP A 191 15.73 9.54 -5.65
C ASP A 191 16.52 8.73 -6.71
N LYS A 192 17.06 9.41 -7.72
CA LYS A 192 17.62 8.83 -8.96
C LYS A 192 18.84 7.91 -8.76
N TYR A 193 19.34 7.79 -7.53
CA TYR A 193 20.61 7.15 -7.20
C TYR A 193 20.51 5.67 -6.78
N PHE A 194 19.31 5.08 -6.72
CA PHE A 194 19.18 3.66 -6.39
C PHE A 194 19.42 2.76 -7.60
N SER A 195 20.36 1.81 -7.47
CA SER A 195 20.65 0.83 -8.50
C SER A 195 19.50 -0.18 -8.62
N PHE A 196 18.76 -0.08 -9.73
CA PHE A 196 17.71 -1.02 -10.15
C PHE A 196 18.14 -2.50 -10.24
N SER A 197 19.44 -2.79 -10.10
CA SER A 197 20.02 -4.11 -10.35
C SER A 197 19.44 -5.23 -9.47
N SER A 198 19.16 -4.96 -8.19
CA SER A 198 18.65 -5.98 -7.26
C SER A 198 17.23 -6.44 -7.60
N PHE A 199 16.39 -5.53 -8.11
CA PHE A 199 14.99 -5.83 -8.46
C PHE A 199 14.85 -6.49 -9.84
N PHE A 200 15.90 -6.48 -10.65
CA PHE A 200 15.85 -6.98 -12.02
C PHE A 200 15.51 -8.47 -12.10
N PHE A 201 15.99 -9.27 -11.14
CA PHE A 201 15.69 -10.70 -11.05
C PHE A 201 14.51 -10.99 -10.12
N PHE A 202 14.42 -10.23 -9.03
CA PHE A 202 13.42 -10.45 -7.99
C PHE A 202 11.98 -10.23 -8.50
N VAL A 203 11.71 -9.11 -9.17
CA VAL A 203 10.34 -8.77 -9.61
C VAL A 203 9.80 -9.80 -10.60
N PRO A 204 10.49 -10.15 -11.70
CA PRO A 204 10.00 -11.18 -12.62
C PRO A 204 9.77 -12.53 -11.95
N ALA A 205 10.63 -12.90 -10.99
CA ALA A 205 10.49 -14.15 -10.26
C ALA A 205 9.25 -14.15 -9.35
N VAL A 206 8.99 -13.06 -8.61
CA VAL A 206 7.75 -12.90 -7.82
C VAL A 206 6.52 -13.03 -8.71
N LEU A 207 6.48 -12.28 -9.83
CA LEU A 207 5.35 -12.29 -10.76
C LEU A 207 5.04 -13.69 -11.30
N LYS A 208 6.08 -14.47 -11.60
CA LYS A 208 5.95 -15.79 -12.21
C LYS A 208 5.60 -16.91 -11.21
N THR A 209 5.92 -16.76 -9.94
CA THR A 209 5.92 -17.90 -8.99
C THR A 209 5.00 -17.73 -7.80
N VAL A 210 4.72 -16.50 -7.36
CA VAL A 210 4.01 -16.28 -6.10
C VAL A 210 2.52 -16.09 -6.35
N SER A 211 1.69 -16.96 -5.77
CA SER A 211 0.24 -16.92 -5.94
C SER A 211 -0.53 -16.43 -4.72
N GLN A 212 -0.10 -16.77 -3.50
CA GLN A 212 -0.85 -16.49 -2.27
C GLN A 212 -0.68 -15.05 -1.73
N VAL A 213 -0.74 -14.05 -2.60
CA VAL A 213 -0.37 -12.65 -2.30
C VAL A 213 -1.33 -11.66 -2.96
N THR A 214 -1.59 -10.53 -2.29
CA THR A 214 -2.03 -9.30 -2.97
C THR A 214 -0.79 -8.51 -3.34
N LEU A 215 -0.56 -8.34 -4.63
CA LEU A 215 0.61 -7.68 -5.15
C LEU A 215 0.30 -6.22 -5.46
N CYS A 216 1.04 -5.29 -4.85
CA CYS A 216 0.91 -3.86 -5.10
C CYS A 216 2.13 -3.34 -5.88
N MET A 217 1.91 -2.78 -7.07
CA MET A 217 2.97 -2.31 -7.97
C MET A 217 2.62 -0.97 -8.62
N ALA A 218 3.63 -0.29 -9.16
CA ALA A 218 3.46 0.88 -10.00
C ALA A 218 4.35 0.78 -11.25
N ASP A 219 3.86 1.29 -12.39
CA ASP A 219 4.52 1.18 -13.70
C ASP A 219 5.86 1.90 -13.79
N ARG A 220 6.06 2.94 -12.99
CA ARG A 220 7.31 3.72 -12.89
C ARG A 220 8.55 2.87 -12.56
N PHE A 221 8.34 1.65 -12.07
CA PHE A 221 9.40 0.69 -11.70
C PHE A 221 9.60 -0.42 -12.71
N LEU A 222 8.86 -0.39 -13.81
CA LEU A 222 8.92 -1.40 -14.85
C LEU A 222 9.56 -0.81 -16.09
N ARG A 223 10.34 -1.63 -16.80
CA ARG A 223 10.76 -1.29 -18.16
C ARG A 223 9.54 -1.33 -19.07
N ARG A 224 9.61 -0.64 -20.21
CA ARG A 224 8.52 -0.55 -21.20
C ARG A 224 7.90 -1.93 -21.53
N PHE A 225 8.73 -2.95 -21.75
CA PHE A 225 8.28 -4.32 -22.08
C PHE A 225 7.78 -5.13 -20.88
N GLN A 226 7.93 -4.63 -19.65
CA GLN A 226 7.45 -5.29 -18.43
C GLN A 226 6.11 -4.72 -17.95
N PHE A 227 5.61 -3.68 -18.61
CA PHE A 227 4.44 -2.91 -18.18
C PHE A 227 3.17 -3.75 -18.00
N THR A 228 2.99 -4.81 -18.78
CA THR A 228 1.83 -5.72 -18.68
C THR A 228 2.06 -6.89 -17.72
N GLN A 229 3.30 -7.17 -17.33
CA GLN A 229 3.67 -8.35 -16.53
C GLN A 229 2.94 -8.45 -15.18
N PRO A 230 2.64 -7.35 -14.45
CA PRO A 230 1.84 -7.44 -13.23
C PRO A 230 0.50 -8.15 -13.42
N LEU A 231 -0.16 -7.93 -14.57
CA LEU A 231 -1.48 -8.49 -14.87
C LEU A 231 -1.43 -9.98 -15.17
N SER A 232 -0.31 -10.46 -15.71
CA SER A 232 -0.07 -11.88 -15.99
C SER A 232 0.46 -12.64 -14.77
N SER A 233 0.58 -11.99 -13.61
CA SER A 233 1.08 -12.64 -12.39
C SER A 233 0.12 -13.72 -11.86
N LEU A 234 0.67 -14.65 -11.07
CA LEU A 234 -0.12 -15.67 -10.38
C LEU A 234 -0.79 -15.16 -9.09
N ALA A 235 -0.57 -13.90 -8.73
CA ALA A 235 -1.05 -13.31 -7.50
C ALA A 235 -2.59 -13.41 -7.40
N ARG A 236 -3.08 -13.66 -6.18
CA ARG A 236 -4.52 -13.68 -5.90
C ARG A 236 -5.20 -12.36 -6.21
N LYS A 237 -4.50 -11.25 -6.01
CA LYS A 237 -4.96 -9.92 -6.37
C LYS A 237 -3.78 -9.06 -6.84
N VAL A 238 -4.01 -8.21 -7.83
CA VAL A 238 -3.05 -7.20 -8.28
C VAL A 238 -3.65 -5.82 -8.10
N GLU A 239 -2.94 -4.94 -7.38
CA GLU A 239 -3.21 -3.51 -7.32
C GLU A 239 -2.09 -2.78 -8.06
N TYR A 240 -2.43 -2.15 -9.18
CA TYR A 240 -1.44 -1.63 -10.11
C TYR A 240 -1.68 -0.15 -10.44
N GLU A 241 -0.72 0.68 -10.07
CA GLU A 241 -0.72 2.11 -10.38
C GLU A 241 -0.04 2.38 -11.72
N VAL A 242 -0.75 3.12 -12.57
CA VAL A 242 -0.40 3.40 -13.96
C VAL A 242 -0.22 4.90 -14.12
N ALA A 243 1.03 5.35 -14.17
CA ALA A 243 1.41 6.74 -14.39
C ALA A 243 1.33 7.17 -15.87
N GLY A 244 1.27 6.20 -16.77
CA GLY A 244 0.88 6.41 -18.17
C GLY A 244 2.00 6.88 -19.09
N HIS A 245 3.25 6.57 -18.76
CA HIS A 245 4.41 6.93 -19.59
C HIS A 245 4.64 6.00 -20.80
N PHE A 246 3.86 4.93 -20.95
CA PHE A 246 4.08 3.91 -21.95
C PHE A 246 2.82 3.70 -22.80
N ASP A 247 2.93 3.91 -24.11
CA ASP A 247 1.92 3.44 -25.06
C ASP A 247 2.27 2.02 -25.48
N LEU A 248 1.28 1.12 -25.39
CA LEU A 248 1.44 -0.24 -25.86
C LEU A 248 1.44 -0.26 -27.38
N ASP A 249 2.30 -1.11 -27.95
CA ASP A 249 2.27 -1.36 -29.37
C ASP A 249 0.94 -2.06 -29.71
N ALA A 250 0.32 -1.67 -30.83
CA ALA A 250 -1.06 -2.07 -31.17
C ALA A 250 -1.26 -3.60 -31.28
N THR A 251 -0.17 -4.35 -31.46
CA THR A 251 -0.13 -5.80 -31.60
C THR A 251 0.01 -6.56 -30.29
N GLU A 252 0.37 -5.90 -29.19
CA GLU A 252 0.58 -6.57 -27.91
C GLU A 252 -0.76 -6.70 -27.17
N GLY A 253 -1.25 -7.93 -27.04
CA GLY A 253 -2.39 -8.23 -26.18
C GLY A 253 -2.00 -8.17 -24.70
N VAL A 254 -2.97 -7.85 -23.83
CA VAL A 254 -2.79 -7.87 -22.38
C VAL A 254 -3.32 -9.20 -21.85
N GLN A 255 -2.46 -10.08 -21.37
CA GLN A 255 -2.90 -11.29 -20.68
C GLN A 255 -3.13 -11.01 -19.19
N VAL A 256 -4.36 -11.24 -18.72
CA VAL A 256 -4.73 -11.11 -17.31
C VAL A 256 -4.93 -12.49 -16.71
N ASN A 257 -4.04 -12.89 -15.79
CA ASN A 257 -4.09 -14.20 -15.12
C ASN A 257 -4.58 -14.09 -13.67
N ALA A 258 -4.35 -12.94 -13.02
CA ALA A 258 -4.81 -12.71 -11.66
C ALA A 258 -6.34 -12.64 -11.63
N PRO A 259 -7.02 -13.35 -10.71
CA PRO A 259 -8.48 -13.37 -10.65
C PRO A 259 -9.08 -12.06 -10.11
N ALA A 260 -8.27 -11.22 -9.48
CA ALA A 260 -8.66 -9.91 -8.97
C ALA A 260 -7.64 -8.85 -9.40
N VAL A 261 -8.10 -7.78 -10.03
CA VAL A 261 -7.23 -6.67 -10.46
C VAL A 261 -7.86 -5.34 -10.09
N THR A 262 -7.05 -4.40 -9.60
CA THR A 262 -7.41 -3.00 -9.41
C THR A 262 -6.38 -2.12 -10.09
N LEU A 263 -6.79 -1.39 -11.12
CA LEU A 263 -5.96 -0.40 -11.80
C LEU A 263 -6.22 0.99 -11.24
N VAL A 264 -5.14 1.71 -10.93
CA VAL A 264 -5.17 3.12 -10.53
C VAL A 264 -4.46 3.94 -11.58
N PHE A 265 -5.21 4.68 -12.39
CA PHE A 265 -4.68 5.52 -13.45
C PHE A 265 -4.39 6.93 -12.92
N GLU A 266 -3.12 7.34 -12.93
CA GLU A 266 -2.76 8.76 -12.81
C GLU A 266 -2.89 9.47 -14.15
N ASP A 267 -2.52 8.77 -15.23
CA ASP A 267 -2.85 9.08 -16.62
C ASP A 267 -3.42 7.83 -17.30
N ILE A 268 -4.12 7.99 -18.43
CA ILE A 268 -4.84 6.88 -19.08
C ILE A 268 -4.23 6.57 -20.45
N PRO A 269 -3.29 5.60 -20.54
CA PRO A 269 -2.85 5.08 -21.83
C PRO A 269 -4.02 4.39 -22.52
N SER A 270 -4.53 5.02 -23.58
CA SER A 270 -5.81 4.65 -24.20
C SER A 270 -5.86 3.19 -24.66
N ARG A 271 -4.76 2.72 -25.26
CA ARG A 271 -4.64 1.34 -25.75
C ARG A 271 -4.62 0.33 -24.62
N PHE A 272 -3.77 0.54 -23.61
CA PHE A 272 -3.69 -0.35 -22.46
C PHE A 272 -5.01 -0.45 -21.72
N HIS A 273 -5.67 0.69 -21.49
CA HIS A 273 -6.99 0.72 -20.87
C HIS A 273 -8.00 -0.13 -21.65
N THR A 274 -8.08 0.06 -22.97
CA THR A 274 -8.97 -0.71 -23.84
C THR A 274 -8.65 -2.21 -23.80
N GLN A 275 -7.37 -2.57 -23.91
CA GLN A 275 -6.92 -3.97 -23.93
C GLN A 275 -7.15 -4.66 -22.58
N PHE A 276 -6.91 -3.98 -21.47
CA PHE A 276 -7.21 -4.49 -20.14
C PHE A 276 -8.69 -4.82 -20.01
N LEU A 277 -9.58 -3.90 -20.39
CA LEU A 277 -11.03 -4.12 -20.30
C LEU A 277 -11.49 -5.30 -21.14
N ARG A 278 -10.97 -5.46 -22.37
CA ARG A 278 -11.24 -6.63 -23.21
C ARG A 278 -10.74 -7.95 -22.60
N SER A 279 -9.73 -7.88 -21.77
CA SER A 279 -9.10 -9.05 -21.15
C SER A 279 -9.62 -9.31 -19.73
N SER A 280 -10.63 -8.54 -19.30
CA SER A 280 -11.18 -8.58 -17.93
C SER A 280 -12.37 -9.52 -17.77
N GLU A 281 -12.75 -10.26 -18.82
CA GLU A 281 -13.98 -11.07 -18.90
C GLU A 281 -14.10 -12.14 -17.80
N ASN A 282 -12.97 -12.61 -17.25
CA ASN A 282 -12.92 -13.67 -16.24
C ASN A 282 -12.50 -13.17 -14.83
N LEU A 283 -12.48 -11.85 -14.61
CA LEU A 283 -12.12 -11.30 -13.29
C LEU A 283 -13.24 -11.51 -12.28
N ARG A 284 -12.92 -12.05 -11.10
CA ARG A 284 -13.84 -12.06 -9.96
C ARG A 284 -13.90 -10.71 -9.26
N GLU A 285 -12.80 -9.96 -9.26
CA GLU A 285 -12.77 -8.59 -8.77
C GLU A 285 -12.13 -7.67 -9.81
N MET A 286 -12.84 -6.61 -10.18
CA MET A 286 -12.34 -5.59 -11.09
C MET A 286 -12.41 -4.22 -10.43
N GLY A 287 -11.27 -3.56 -10.38
CA GLY A 287 -11.12 -2.20 -9.90
C GLY A 287 -10.58 -1.28 -10.99
N VAL A 288 -11.23 -0.16 -11.26
CA VAL A 288 -10.76 0.87 -12.19
C VAL A 288 -10.92 2.24 -11.56
N ILE A 289 -9.80 2.85 -11.19
CA ILE A 289 -9.75 4.10 -10.43
C ILE A 289 -8.97 5.14 -11.24
N TYR A 290 -9.68 6.10 -11.81
CA TYR A 290 -9.11 7.21 -12.56
C TYR A 290 -8.73 8.39 -11.65
N HIS A 291 -7.71 9.13 -12.06
CA HIS A 291 -7.41 10.45 -11.53
C HIS A 291 -8.50 11.45 -11.92
N ALA A 292 -9.01 12.24 -10.98
CA ALA A 292 -10.15 13.13 -11.22
C ALA A 292 -9.91 14.17 -12.34
N ALA A 293 -8.67 14.58 -12.57
CA ALA A 293 -8.31 15.51 -13.65
C ALA A 293 -8.17 14.86 -15.03
N LYS A 294 -8.15 13.52 -15.10
CA LYS A 294 -7.85 12.74 -16.31
C LYS A 294 -8.99 11.75 -16.52
N ALA A 295 -10.09 12.24 -17.06
CA ALA A 295 -11.24 11.39 -17.34
C ALA A 295 -10.99 10.53 -18.60
N PRO A 296 -11.43 9.26 -18.62
CA PRO A 296 -11.45 8.46 -19.84
C PRO A 296 -12.31 9.13 -20.90
N SER A 297 -11.96 8.90 -22.17
CA SER A 297 -12.76 9.34 -23.31
C SER A 297 -14.16 8.71 -23.29
N PRO A 298 -15.16 9.29 -23.99
CA PRO A 298 -16.49 8.69 -24.08
C PRO A 298 -16.47 7.24 -24.55
N ALA A 299 -15.65 6.91 -25.55
CA ALA A 299 -15.49 5.54 -26.05
C ALA A 299 -14.98 4.58 -24.97
N GLN A 300 -13.99 5.00 -24.18
CA GLN A 300 -13.45 4.20 -23.07
C GLN A 300 -14.46 3.99 -21.94
N ARG A 301 -15.36 4.96 -21.70
CA ARG A 301 -16.44 4.80 -20.71
C ARG A 301 -17.44 3.74 -21.16
N ILE A 302 -17.82 3.74 -22.44
CA ILE A 302 -18.68 2.71 -23.01
C ILE A 302 -18.01 1.33 -22.92
N GLN A 303 -16.71 1.25 -23.23
CA GLN A 303 -15.95 0.00 -23.08
C GLN A 303 -15.92 -0.48 -21.62
N LEU A 304 -15.79 0.42 -20.65
CA LEU A 304 -15.85 0.07 -19.23
C LEU A 304 -17.21 -0.53 -18.87
N LEU A 305 -18.31 0.11 -19.28
CA LEU A 305 -19.66 -0.41 -19.05
C LEU A 305 -19.85 -1.79 -19.69
N GLN A 306 -19.40 -1.97 -20.93
CA GLN A 306 -19.46 -3.25 -21.63
C GLN A 306 -18.66 -4.33 -20.91
N ALA A 307 -17.44 -4.04 -20.47
CA ALA A 307 -16.61 -4.99 -19.71
C ALA A 307 -17.28 -5.41 -18.40
N ILE A 308 -17.91 -4.48 -17.68
CA ILE A 308 -18.69 -4.82 -16.46
C ILE A 308 -19.88 -5.70 -16.81
N ALA A 309 -20.67 -5.33 -17.82
CA ALA A 309 -21.89 -6.06 -18.18
C ALA A 309 -21.64 -7.48 -18.71
N THR A 310 -20.50 -7.69 -19.38
CA THR A 310 -20.16 -8.97 -20.03
C THR A 310 -19.42 -9.94 -19.12
N ASN A 311 -18.76 -9.46 -18.06
CA ASN A 311 -18.09 -10.32 -17.08
C ASN A 311 -19.11 -10.90 -16.07
N LEU A 312 -19.72 -12.02 -16.43
CA LEU A 312 -20.73 -12.69 -15.61
C LEU A 312 -20.17 -13.28 -14.29
N ASP A 313 -18.85 -13.41 -14.16
CA ASP A 313 -18.18 -13.91 -12.96
C ASP A 313 -17.76 -12.82 -11.98
N LEU A 314 -18.03 -11.54 -12.30
CA LEU A 314 -17.64 -10.40 -11.49
C LEU A 314 -18.42 -10.36 -10.18
N GLN A 315 -17.72 -10.59 -9.08
CA GLN A 315 -18.26 -10.58 -7.71
C GLN A 315 -18.05 -9.24 -7.01
N ARG A 316 -16.97 -8.54 -7.36
CA ARG A 316 -16.61 -7.25 -6.75
C ARG A 316 -16.22 -6.23 -7.79
N LEU A 317 -16.84 -5.06 -7.74
CA LEU A 317 -16.54 -3.92 -8.60
C LEU A 317 -16.03 -2.75 -7.76
N GLU A 318 -14.85 -2.23 -8.08
CA GLU A 318 -14.34 -0.99 -7.50
C GLU A 318 -14.19 0.08 -8.59
N LEU A 319 -14.82 1.25 -8.42
CA LEU A 319 -14.81 2.30 -9.43
C LEU A 319 -14.44 3.65 -8.82
N GLY A 320 -13.68 4.45 -9.55
CA GLY A 320 -13.40 5.84 -9.20
C GLY A 320 -12.75 6.61 -10.34
N CYS A 321 -12.57 7.92 -10.23
CA CYS A 321 -13.20 8.78 -9.23
C CYS A 321 -14.69 9.00 -9.55
N PHE A 322 -15.54 9.10 -8.53
CA PHE A 322 -16.99 9.28 -8.69
C PHE A 322 -17.38 10.41 -9.67
N SER A 323 -16.67 11.54 -9.67
CA SER A 323 -16.93 12.67 -10.58
C SER A 323 -16.83 12.31 -12.07
N ILE A 324 -16.04 11.30 -12.40
CA ILE A 324 -15.85 10.82 -13.78
C ILE A 324 -17.00 9.92 -14.21
N LEU A 325 -17.61 9.21 -13.27
CA LEU A 325 -18.70 8.27 -13.53
C LEU A 325 -20.03 8.99 -13.76
N ASP A 326 -20.12 10.28 -13.44
CA ASP A 326 -21.34 11.08 -13.47
C ASP A 326 -22.08 11.01 -14.82
N THR A 327 -21.32 11.08 -15.93
CA THR A 327 -21.89 11.05 -17.28
C THR A 327 -22.45 9.69 -17.70
N VAL A 328 -22.09 8.62 -16.98
CA VAL A 328 -22.49 7.24 -17.28
C VAL A 328 -23.23 6.60 -16.10
N TRP A 329 -23.67 7.43 -15.15
CA TRP A 329 -24.16 6.98 -13.86
C TRP A 329 -25.41 6.10 -13.98
N GLU A 330 -26.41 6.54 -14.76
CA GLU A 330 -27.65 5.79 -14.95
C GLU A 330 -27.41 4.42 -15.60
N ALA A 331 -26.64 4.38 -16.69
CA ALA A 331 -26.30 3.14 -17.37
C ALA A 331 -25.48 2.19 -16.47
N LEU A 332 -24.57 2.74 -15.66
CA LEU A 332 -23.79 1.97 -14.69
C LEU A 332 -24.69 1.37 -13.60
N LEU A 333 -25.67 2.13 -13.08
CA LEU A 333 -26.61 1.63 -12.09
C LEU A 333 -27.50 0.53 -12.64
N GLU A 334 -27.96 0.66 -13.89
CA GLU A 334 -28.75 -0.38 -14.57
C GLU A 334 -27.95 -1.68 -14.73
N ILE A 335 -26.68 -1.58 -15.14
CA ILE A 335 -25.78 -2.73 -15.22
C ILE A 335 -25.58 -3.34 -13.83
N ILE A 336 -25.26 -2.55 -12.81
CA ILE A 336 -25.05 -3.05 -11.44
C ILE A 336 -26.31 -3.76 -10.91
N ALA A 337 -27.49 -3.19 -11.15
CA ALA A 337 -28.76 -3.74 -10.68
C ALA A 337 -29.15 -5.05 -11.37
N SER A 338 -28.73 -5.23 -12.62
CA SER A 338 -29.01 -6.44 -13.42
C SER A 338 -27.88 -7.48 -13.39
N HIS A 339 -26.74 -7.15 -12.77
CA HIS A 339 -25.58 -8.03 -12.78
C HIS A 339 -25.80 -9.28 -11.90
N PRO A 340 -25.71 -10.51 -12.46
CA PRO A 340 -26.16 -11.72 -11.76
C PRO A 340 -25.26 -12.11 -10.58
N SER A 341 -23.96 -11.84 -10.68
CA SER A 341 -22.96 -12.33 -9.70
C SER A 341 -22.39 -11.23 -8.80
N LEU A 342 -22.78 -9.96 -8.96
CA LEU A 342 -22.13 -8.84 -8.31
C LEU A 342 -22.57 -8.71 -6.84
N GLN A 343 -21.63 -8.93 -5.92
CA GLN A 343 -21.87 -8.98 -4.47
C GLN A 343 -21.36 -7.75 -3.73
N SER A 344 -20.49 -6.95 -4.33
CA SER A 344 -20.00 -5.73 -3.68
C SER A 344 -19.59 -4.70 -4.70
N VAL A 345 -19.97 -3.45 -4.44
CA VAL A 345 -19.54 -2.30 -5.21
C VAL A 345 -18.88 -1.29 -4.28
N VAL A 346 -17.74 -0.77 -4.69
CA VAL A 346 -16.99 0.27 -3.97
C VAL A 346 -16.80 1.46 -4.88
N PHE A 347 -17.30 2.61 -4.46
CA PHE A 347 -17.05 3.87 -5.14
C PHE A 347 -15.99 4.66 -4.41
N TRP A 348 -14.92 4.99 -5.12
CA TRP A 348 -13.84 5.82 -4.62
C TRP A 348 -14.17 7.29 -4.86
N ILE A 349 -14.25 8.03 -3.76
CA ILE A 349 -14.38 9.48 -3.75
C ILE A 349 -12.98 10.04 -3.53
N ARG A 350 -12.23 10.21 -4.62
CA ARG A 350 -10.91 10.84 -4.55
C ARG A 350 -11.13 12.36 -4.62
N HIS A 351 -11.09 13.01 -3.47
CA HIS A 351 -10.91 14.47 -3.45
C HIS A 351 -9.56 14.75 -4.13
N GLN A 352 -9.53 15.67 -5.09
CA GLN A 352 -8.24 16.23 -5.48
C GLN A 352 -7.69 16.93 -4.24
N PRO A 353 -6.51 16.57 -3.72
CA PRO A 353 -5.73 17.55 -3.01
C PRO A 353 -5.32 18.55 -4.10
N ASP A 354 -5.89 19.74 -4.06
CA ASP A 354 -5.37 20.87 -4.82
C ASP A 354 -3.86 20.91 -4.61
N TYR A 355 -3.12 21.02 -5.71
CA TYR A 355 -1.68 21.30 -5.80
C TYR A 355 -0.92 21.28 -4.45
N TRP A 356 -0.03 20.29 -4.28
CA TRP A 356 0.93 20.10 -3.20
C TRP A 356 1.68 21.37 -2.74
N GLY A 357 1.00 22.31 -2.07
CA GLY A 357 1.57 23.62 -1.75
C GLY A 357 0.64 24.68 -1.17
N LYS A 358 -0.68 24.47 -1.03
CA LYS A 358 -1.54 25.38 -0.25
C LYS A 358 -2.30 24.63 0.82
N ASN A 359 -2.11 25.08 2.05
CA ASN A 359 -2.73 24.52 3.24
C ASN A 359 -4.26 24.73 3.19
N GLU A 360 -4.96 23.73 3.68
CA GLU A 360 -6.41 23.59 3.91
C GLU A 360 -7.26 23.09 2.72
N PRO A 361 -8.04 22.01 2.92
CA PRO A 361 -9.06 21.59 1.97
C PRO A 361 -10.21 22.59 1.99
N ASP A 362 -10.52 23.16 0.83
CA ASP A 362 -11.64 24.08 0.69
C ASP A 362 -12.98 23.31 0.76
N LEU A 363 -13.47 23.12 2.00
CA LEU A 363 -14.77 22.51 2.27
C LEU A 363 -15.93 23.35 1.72
N TYR A 364 -15.70 24.58 1.26
CA TYR A 364 -16.71 25.43 0.63
C TYR A 364 -16.98 25.09 -0.84
N ALA A 365 -16.05 24.41 -1.54
CA ALA A 365 -16.30 23.94 -2.91
C ALA A 365 -17.37 22.82 -2.97
N LEU A 366 -17.80 22.26 -1.84
CA LEU A 366 -18.94 21.33 -1.77
C LEU A 366 -20.30 22.03 -1.83
N GLY A 367 -20.35 23.36 -1.67
CA GLY A 367 -21.59 24.16 -1.68
C GLY A 367 -22.15 24.43 -3.08
N GLU A 368 -21.32 24.41 -4.14
CA GLU A 368 -21.76 24.70 -5.51
C GLU A 368 -22.13 23.44 -6.33
N PHE A 369 -21.92 22.23 -5.80
CA PHE A 369 -22.34 20.99 -6.45
C PHE A 369 -23.73 20.53 -6.02
N GLY A 370 -24.75 21.39 -6.16
CA GLY A 370 -26.14 21.08 -5.81
C GLY A 370 -26.63 19.73 -6.39
N SER A 371 -26.26 19.41 -7.64
CA SER A 371 -26.64 18.15 -8.29
C SER A 371 -25.87 16.92 -7.78
N VAL A 372 -24.61 17.06 -7.35
CA VAL A 372 -23.82 15.94 -6.79
C VAL A 372 -24.20 15.71 -5.34
N TYR A 373 -24.57 16.75 -4.60
CA TYR A 373 -25.08 16.64 -3.24
C TYR A 373 -26.47 15.98 -3.23
N GLU A 374 -27.34 16.36 -4.17
CA GLU A 374 -28.62 15.67 -4.43
C GLU A 374 -28.42 14.23 -4.89
N ARG A 375 -27.42 13.91 -5.73
CA ARG A 375 -27.08 12.53 -6.11
C ARG A 375 -26.42 11.72 -5.00
N LYS A 376 -25.65 12.33 -4.10
CA LYS A 376 -25.19 11.70 -2.85
C LYS A 376 -26.36 11.41 -1.91
N HIS A 377 -27.34 12.31 -1.84
CA HIS A 377 -28.60 12.08 -1.15
C HIS A 377 -29.45 11.04 -1.87
N ALA A 378 -29.44 10.99 -3.20
CA ALA A 378 -30.12 9.99 -4.01
C ALA A 378 -29.48 8.62 -3.83
N LEU A 379 -28.15 8.50 -3.71
CA LEU A 379 -27.48 7.29 -3.24
C LEU A 379 -28.06 6.89 -1.87
N ARG A 380 -28.09 7.80 -0.89
CA ARG A 380 -28.74 7.58 0.41
C ARG A 380 -30.21 7.13 0.32
N TYR A 381 -31.00 7.67 -0.61
CA TYR A 381 -32.42 7.36 -0.81
C TYR A 381 -32.68 6.09 -1.64
N PHE A 382 -31.84 5.80 -2.64
CA PHE A 382 -31.87 4.58 -3.46
C PHE A 382 -31.58 3.35 -2.60
N PHE A 383 -30.74 3.52 -1.56
CA PHE A 383 -30.50 2.52 -0.53
C PHE A 383 -31.67 2.32 0.46
N GLN A 384 -32.67 3.21 0.50
CA GLN A 384 -33.94 2.98 1.21
C GLN A 384 -35.03 2.34 0.33
N MET A 385 -34.93 2.47 -1.01
CA MET A 385 -36.00 2.07 -1.94
C MET A 385 -35.81 0.69 -2.59
N SER A 386 -34.61 0.10 -2.54
CA SER A 386 -34.24 -1.16 -3.23
C SER A 386 -34.80 -2.45 -2.60
N ARG A 387 -35.99 -2.40 -2.00
CA ARG A 387 -36.84 -3.58 -1.76
C ARG A 387 -38.35 -3.31 -1.84
N ARG A 388 -38.80 -2.06 -1.88
CA ARG A 388 -40.25 -1.73 -1.82
C ARG A 388 -40.94 -1.60 -3.18
N GLN A 389 -40.23 -1.56 -4.31
CA GLN A 389 -40.86 -1.29 -5.61
C GLN A 389 -40.77 -2.41 -6.65
N VAL A 390 -40.05 -3.50 -6.40
CA VAL A 390 -40.04 -4.66 -7.31
C VAL A 390 -41.14 -5.68 -6.98
N GLU A 391 -41.63 -5.73 -5.75
CA GLU A 391 -42.76 -6.61 -5.36
C GLU A 391 -44.14 -5.94 -5.51
N ALA A 392 -44.21 -4.63 -5.80
CA ALA A 392 -45.49 -3.89 -5.83
C ALA A 392 -46.16 -3.81 -7.23
N ARG A 393 -45.66 -4.53 -8.25
CA ARG A 393 -46.28 -4.52 -9.60
C ARG A 393 -46.86 -5.84 -10.08
N HIS A 394 -46.82 -6.92 -9.29
CA HIS A 394 -47.53 -8.17 -9.60
C HIS A 394 -48.26 -8.68 -8.35
N GLY A 395 -49.49 -8.19 -8.13
CA GLY A 395 -50.31 -8.64 -7.01
C GLY A 395 -51.59 -7.86 -6.78
N GLU A 396 -52.35 -7.54 -7.84
CA GLU A 396 -53.78 -7.25 -7.64
C GLU A 396 -54.53 -8.57 -7.45
N SER A 397 -54.83 -8.91 -6.19
CA SER A 397 -56.02 -9.70 -5.87
C SER A 397 -56.54 -9.34 -4.49
N LYS A 398 -57.82 -8.96 -4.48
CA LYS A 398 -58.62 -8.52 -3.33
C LYS A 398 -58.69 -9.61 -2.25
N CYS A 399 -58.59 -9.21 -0.98
CA CYS A 399 -59.50 -9.65 0.08
C CYS A 399 -59.44 -8.70 1.29
N HIS A 400 -60.61 -8.38 1.84
CA HIS A 400 -60.82 -7.53 3.00
C HIS A 400 -60.36 -8.19 4.31
N GLY A 401 -59.78 -7.39 5.21
CA GLY A 401 -59.62 -7.75 6.62
C GLY A 401 -58.94 -6.63 7.41
N ARG A 402 -59.68 -5.99 8.32
CA ARG A 402 -59.16 -5.02 9.30
C ARG A 402 -58.20 -5.72 10.27
N ALA A 403 -57.00 -5.18 10.45
CA ALA A 403 -56.20 -5.36 11.67
C ALA A 403 -55.22 -4.18 11.86
N SER A 404 -55.09 -3.76 13.11
CA SER A 404 -54.27 -2.65 13.63
C SER A 404 -52.76 -2.84 13.43
N PRO A 405 -51.93 -1.77 13.46
CA PRO A 405 -50.51 -1.87 13.15
C PRO A 405 -49.69 -2.36 14.36
N PRO A 406 -48.68 -3.22 14.18
CA PRO A 406 -47.65 -3.40 15.17
C PRO A 406 -46.58 -2.31 15.00
N GLN A 407 -46.19 -1.72 16.12
CA GLN A 407 -44.95 -0.98 16.26
C GLN A 407 -43.79 -1.97 16.20
N ASP A 408 -42.76 -1.69 15.41
CA ASP A 408 -41.47 -2.36 15.49
C ASP A 408 -40.35 -1.48 14.89
N PRO A 409 -39.07 -1.74 15.22
CA PRO A 409 -38.15 -0.71 15.63
C PRO A 409 -37.11 -0.36 14.56
N CYS A 410 -36.55 0.85 14.67
CA CYS A 410 -35.43 1.34 13.89
C CYS A 410 -34.22 0.37 13.93
N GLY A 411 -34.04 -0.40 12.86
CA GLY A 411 -32.78 -1.07 12.55
C GLY A 411 -31.73 -0.04 12.11
N LYS A 412 -30.65 0.10 12.88
CA LYS A 412 -29.47 0.90 12.51
C LYS A 412 -28.67 0.14 11.44
N SER A 413 -28.55 0.72 10.25
CA SER A 413 -27.55 0.30 9.26
C SER A 413 -26.19 0.92 9.58
N HIS A 414 -25.14 0.11 9.65
CA HIS A 414 -23.78 0.56 9.93
C HIS A 414 -23.04 0.83 8.61
N SER A 415 -22.84 2.10 8.28
CA SER A 415 -21.83 2.52 7.29
C SER A 415 -20.46 2.57 7.95
N HIS A 416 -19.50 1.80 7.44
CA HIS A 416 -18.10 1.88 7.88
C HIS A 416 -17.29 2.72 6.89
N ILE A 417 -16.80 3.87 7.35
CA ILE A 417 -15.80 4.66 6.63
C ILE A 417 -14.43 4.16 7.08
N LEU A 418 -13.67 3.54 6.17
CA LEU A 418 -12.31 3.09 6.43
C LEU A 418 -11.31 4.06 5.81
N ARG A 419 -10.34 4.50 6.62
CA ARG A 419 -9.21 5.31 6.16
C ARG A 419 -8.09 4.39 5.66
N CYS A 420 -7.65 4.58 4.43
CA CYS A 420 -6.50 3.88 3.86
C CYS A 420 -5.18 4.58 4.24
N PRO A 421 -4.07 3.86 4.50
CA PRO A 421 -2.76 4.44 4.77
C PRO A 421 -2.24 5.40 3.68
N THR A 422 -2.76 5.30 2.46
CA THR A 422 -2.43 6.18 1.32
C THR A 422 -3.22 7.51 1.30
N GLY A 423 -3.87 7.90 2.41
CA GLY A 423 -4.69 9.12 2.48
C GLY A 423 -6.01 9.07 1.70
N ARG A 424 -6.46 7.87 1.28
CA ARG A 424 -7.69 7.69 0.48
C ARG A 424 -8.88 7.36 1.39
N LEU A 425 -10.05 7.92 1.09
CA LEU A 425 -11.33 7.58 1.72
C LEU A 425 -12.02 6.48 0.93
N ARG A 426 -12.43 5.40 1.62
CA ARG A 426 -13.12 4.25 1.05
C ARG A 426 -14.53 4.16 1.61
N SER A 427 -15.52 3.99 0.72
CA SER A 427 -16.90 3.66 1.09
C SER A 427 -17.26 2.32 0.44
N SER A 428 -17.53 1.31 1.26
CA SER A 428 -17.90 -0.03 0.79
C SER A 428 -19.40 -0.26 0.90
N PHE A 429 -19.98 -0.95 -0.09
CA PHE A 429 -21.38 -1.36 -0.11
C PHE A 429 -21.50 -2.87 -0.34
N ILE A 430 -22.51 -3.47 0.31
CA ILE A 430 -22.96 -4.84 0.09
C ILE A 430 -24.40 -4.73 -0.44
N PRO A 431 -24.71 -5.11 -1.69
CA PRO A 431 -26.07 -5.20 -2.18
C PRO A 431 -26.83 -6.22 -1.32
N LEU A 432 -28.01 -5.85 -0.83
CA LEU A 432 -28.85 -6.75 -0.06
C LEU A 432 -29.60 -7.69 -1.01
N GLY A 433 -29.09 -8.90 -1.18
CA GLY A 433 -29.75 -9.99 -1.91
C GLY A 433 -28.94 -11.27 -1.77
N GLN A 434 -29.60 -12.35 -1.34
CA GLN A 434 -29.08 -13.69 -1.02
C GLN A 434 -28.55 -13.88 0.42
N ARG A 435 -29.50 -14.15 1.33
CA ARG A 435 -29.34 -15.15 2.39
C ARG A 435 -30.18 -16.36 2.03
#